data_AF-A0A1S8BDG2-F1
#
_entry.id   AF-A0A1S8BDG2-F1
#
_cell.length_a   1.000
_cell.length_b   1.000
_cell.length_c   1.000
_cell.angle_alpha   90.00
_cell.angle_beta   90.00
_cell.angle_gamma   90.00
#
_symmetry.space_group_name_H-M   'P 1'
#
loop_
_entity.id
_entity.type
_entity.pdbx_description
1 polymer ?
#
loop_
_entity_poly.entity_id
_entity_poly.type
_entity_poly.pdbx_seq_one_letter_code
_entity_poly.pdbx_strand_id
1 'polypeptide(L)'
;RLRQDTKPFQRGIIRHVVLVIDQSEAMLEKDFKPSRYAAVLKYAQEYVREFFEQNPISQLCVMSMYDGLCNRVSELSGNPNDHIGPLQRMRDTRHPNYQDPRGSPSLQNALEQARAALYHTPSHGTREVIIVLGALLSLDPGDIFKTIASCVKNNVRVNIIGMGGRLKICQEICSRTNGGDQNVYGVAVDQLHLRDLLLATTTPPVIRQTTAEAANPASLLKMGFPSRVVEDNPTICACHGILTRGGYLCSQCQAKVCSLPTGCPSCGLTLILSTHLARSYHHLFPLQNWTEVTWERARQVGSSECRACLTPFPSIPSAARYAKKGGDKAATATANGERNGGSSAAGQNGTTHREGRPQQKTTEGAGASESSRYECESCGNHFCVDCDVYCHEIVHNCPGCLSKVLPGDDGVGGGGGVVDGVAASNGA
;
A
#
# COMPACT_ATOMS: atom_id res chain seq x y z
N ARG A 1 -9.48 11.46 8.17
CA ARG A 1 -10.31 10.27 7.89
C ARG A 1 -9.87 9.69 6.55
N LEU A 2 -9.42 8.43 6.50
CA LEU A 2 -9.21 7.74 5.23
C LEU A 2 -10.56 7.25 4.74
N ARG A 3 -11.05 7.79 3.63
CA ARG A 3 -12.08 7.11 2.84
C ARG A 3 -11.36 6.26 1.82
N GLN A 4 -11.44 4.95 1.96
CA GLN A 4 -10.88 4.03 0.99
C GLN A 4 -11.92 3.71 -0.07
N ASP A 5 -11.48 3.40 -1.30
CA ASP A 5 -12.37 2.83 -2.30
C ASP A 5 -12.63 1.36 -1.92
N THR A 6 -13.83 1.09 -1.42
CA THR A 6 -14.26 -0.22 -0.90
C THR A 6 -14.95 -1.05 -1.97
N LYS A 7 -14.96 -0.61 -3.23
CA LYS A 7 -15.58 -1.37 -4.31
C LYS A 7 -14.77 -2.65 -4.58
N PRO A 8 -15.40 -3.84 -4.51
CA PRO A 8 -14.72 -5.09 -4.80
C PRO A 8 -14.40 -5.13 -6.29
N PHE A 9 -13.10 -5.23 -6.60
CA PHE A 9 -12.60 -5.37 -7.96
C PHE A 9 -11.80 -6.66 -8.08
N GLN A 10 -11.75 -7.23 -9.28
CA GLN A 10 -10.77 -8.27 -9.56
C GLN A 10 -9.36 -7.67 -9.50
N ARG A 11 -8.54 -8.19 -8.59
CA ARG A 11 -7.16 -7.75 -8.35
C ARG A 11 -6.16 -8.84 -8.73
N GLY A 12 -4.99 -8.43 -9.19
CA GLY A 12 -3.87 -9.35 -9.43
C GLY A 12 -3.12 -9.65 -8.14
N ILE A 13 -3.54 -10.69 -7.41
CA ILE A 13 -2.96 -11.04 -6.10
C ILE A 13 -1.53 -11.60 -6.24
N ILE A 14 -1.26 -12.36 -7.30
CA ILE A 14 0.10 -12.83 -7.61
C ILE A 14 0.80 -11.74 -8.43
N ARG A 15 1.83 -11.13 -7.86
CA ARG A 15 2.56 -10.02 -8.47
C ARG A 15 4.03 -10.37 -8.64
N HIS A 16 4.58 -10.01 -9.79
CA HIS A 16 6.02 -10.05 -10.06
C HIS A 16 6.47 -8.62 -10.28
N VAL A 17 7.15 -8.06 -9.27
CA VAL A 17 7.46 -6.64 -9.20
C VAL A 17 8.96 -6.43 -9.34
N VAL A 18 9.37 -5.53 -10.23
CA VAL A 18 10.74 -5.03 -10.33
C VAL A 18 10.79 -3.61 -9.78
N LEU A 19 11.49 -3.42 -8.66
CA LEU A 19 11.79 -2.10 -8.10
C LEU A 19 13.10 -1.59 -8.69
N VAL A 20 13.04 -0.51 -9.48
CA VAL A 20 14.20 0.15 -10.07
C VAL A 20 14.48 1.44 -9.29
N ILE A 21 15.71 1.55 -8.80
CA ILE A 21 16.18 2.71 -8.04
C ILE A 21 17.13 3.53 -8.90
N ASP A 22 16.92 4.83 -8.97
CA ASP A 22 17.90 5.76 -9.52
C ASP A 22 19.12 5.87 -8.59
N GLN A 23 20.31 5.60 -9.13
CA GLN A 23 21.62 5.76 -8.48
C GLN A 23 22.53 6.67 -9.34
N SER A 24 21.94 7.70 -9.94
CA SER A 24 22.64 8.75 -10.68
C SER A 24 23.15 9.89 -9.79
N GLU A 25 23.96 10.79 -10.35
CA GLU A 25 24.50 11.96 -9.65
C GLU A 25 23.40 12.87 -9.07
N ALA A 26 22.23 12.96 -9.73
CA ALA A 26 21.07 13.73 -9.25
C ALA A 26 20.55 13.26 -7.88
N MET A 27 20.91 12.05 -7.45
CA MET A 27 20.51 11.48 -6.17
C MET A 27 21.38 11.92 -4.99
N LEU A 28 22.49 12.63 -5.27
CA LEU A 28 23.33 13.26 -4.26
C LEU A 28 22.76 14.58 -3.73
N GLU A 29 21.72 15.12 -4.37
CA GLU A 29 21.02 16.30 -3.90
C GLU A 29 20.47 16.13 -2.47
N LYS A 30 20.44 17.24 -1.72
CA LYS A 30 20.18 17.29 -0.26
C LYS A 30 18.84 17.91 0.11
N ASP A 31 17.89 17.92 -0.83
CA ASP A 31 16.49 18.29 -0.59
C ASP A 31 15.81 17.29 0.36
N PHE A 32 16.14 15.99 0.25
CA PHE A 32 15.84 14.97 1.27
C PHE A 32 17.02 14.79 2.23
N LYS A 33 16.74 14.33 3.45
CA LYS A 33 17.76 14.18 4.50
C LYS A 33 18.20 12.71 4.66
N PRO A 34 19.52 12.41 4.67
CA PRO A 34 20.66 13.30 4.40
C PRO A 34 20.90 13.60 2.90
N SER A 35 20.44 12.73 2.01
CA SER A 35 20.40 12.90 0.55
C SER A 35 19.19 12.15 -0.03
N ARG A 36 18.80 12.43 -1.28
CA ARG A 36 17.76 11.66 -1.97
C ARG A 36 18.06 10.17 -1.97
N TYR A 37 19.30 9.80 -2.30
CA TYR A 37 19.73 8.40 -2.34
C TYR A 37 19.53 7.68 -1.01
N ALA A 38 20.00 8.28 0.08
CA ALA A 38 19.87 7.68 1.41
C ALA A 38 18.41 7.54 1.85
N ALA A 39 17.57 8.52 1.52
CA ALA A 39 16.13 8.49 1.79
C ALA A 39 15.43 7.38 0.98
N VAL A 40 15.72 7.27 -0.33
CA VAL A 40 15.17 6.21 -1.19
C VAL A 40 15.56 4.83 -0.69
N LEU A 41 16.84 4.58 -0.36
CA LEU A 41 17.25 3.28 0.16
C LEU A 41 16.57 2.92 1.48
N LYS A 42 16.34 3.90 2.37
CA LYS A 42 15.60 3.70 3.61
C LYS A 42 14.15 3.29 3.32
N TYR A 43 13.44 4.05 2.49
CA TYR A 43 12.05 3.78 2.16
C TYR A 43 11.88 2.54 1.27
N ALA A 44 12.86 2.20 0.44
CA ALA A 44 12.89 0.94 -0.30
C ALA A 44 12.96 -0.27 0.65
N GLN A 45 13.77 -0.21 1.71
CA GLN A 45 13.80 -1.27 2.72
C GLN A 45 12.49 -1.39 3.50
N GLU A 46 11.85 -0.26 3.80
CA GLU A 46 10.52 -0.23 4.42
C GLU A 46 9.47 -0.82 3.48
N TYR A 47 9.47 -0.38 2.21
CA TYR A 47 8.61 -0.89 1.15
C TYR A 47 8.76 -2.39 0.95
N VAL A 48 9.97 -2.95 0.92
CA VAL A 48 10.16 -4.41 0.79
C VAL A 48 9.44 -5.14 1.93
N ARG A 49 9.59 -4.67 3.18
CA ARG A 49 8.93 -5.31 4.33
C ARG A 49 7.41 -5.22 4.20
N GLU A 50 6.89 -4.02 3.94
CA GLU A 50 5.45 -3.80 3.82
C GLU A 50 4.86 -4.54 2.61
N PHE A 51 5.58 -4.59 1.49
CA PHE A 51 5.18 -5.29 0.28
C PHE A 51 4.97 -6.78 0.55
N PHE A 52 5.93 -7.45 1.21
CA PHE A 52 5.80 -8.88 1.55
C PHE A 52 4.87 -9.13 2.74
N GLU A 53 4.66 -8.14 3.60
CA GLU A 53 3.59 -8.20 4.60
C GLU A 53 2.24 -8.25 3.87
N GLN A 54 1.92 -7.29 3.00
CA GLN A 54 0.62 -7.26 2.32
C GLN A 54 0.47 -8.31 1.21
N ASN A 55 1.56 -8.67 0.53
CA ASN A 55 1.58 -9.53 -0.66
C ASN A 55 2.55 -10.72 -0.48
N PRO A 56 2.31 -11.64 0.47
CA PRO A 56 3.28 -12.69 0.80
C PRO A 56 3.56 -13.62 -0.38
N ILE A 57 2.59 -13.90 -1.26
CA ILE A 57 2.78 -14.81 -2.41
C ILE A 57 3.38 -14.15 -3.65
N SER A 58 3.71 -12.86 -3.56
CA SER A 58 4.34 -12.12 -4.66
C SER A 58 5.85 -12.29 -4.68
N GLN A 59 6.48 -11.88 -5.77
CA GLN A 59 7.94 -11.87 -5.92
C GLN A 59 8.41 -10.45 -6.23
N LEU A 60 9.58 -10.11 -5.69
CA LEU A 60 10.22 -8.82 -5.89
C LEU A 60 11.62 -9.04 -6.50
N CYS A 61 12.06 -8.10 -7.31
CA CYS A 61 13.45 -7.96 -7.77
C CYS A 61 13.84 -6.49 -7.61
N VAL A 62 15.07 -6.22 -7.16
CA VAL A 62 15.61 -4.86 -7.06
C VAL A 62 16.68 -4.64 -8.11
N MET A 63 16.60 -3.54 -8.84
CA MET A 63 17.56 -3.07 -9.82
C MET A 63 17.97 -1.63 -9.53
N SER A 64 19.14 -1.24 -10.01
CA SER A 64 19.68 0.11 -9.85
C SER A 64 20.15 0.68 -11.19
N MET A 65 19.82 1.93 -11.48
CA MET A 65 20.34 2.67 -12.64
C MET A 65 21.59 3.42 -12.21
N TYR A 66 22.76 3.00 -12.69
CA TYR A 66 24.07 3.52 -12.29
C TYR A 66 24.95 3.72 -13.53
N ASP A 67 25.47 4.93 -13.71
CA ASP A 67 26.41 5.29 -14.78
C ASP A 67 25.96 4.88 -16.21
N GLY A 68 24.70 5.16 -16.53
CA GLY A 68 24.09 4.84 -17.84
C GLY A 68 23.69 3.36 -18.01
N LEU A 69 23.97 2.52 -17.02
CA LEU A 69 23.64 1.09 -17.04
C LEU A 69 22.54 0.76 -16.04
N CYS A 70 21.88 -0.38 -16.22
CA CYS A 70 21.00 -0.97 -15.22
C CYS A 70 21.69 -2.20 -14.63
N ASN A 71 21.82 -2.24 -13.31
CA ASN A 71 22.46 -3.33 -12.59
C ASN A 71 21.42 -4.06 -11.73
N ARG A 72 21.39 -5.39 -11.81
CA ARG A 72 20.54 -6.21 -10.95
C ARG A 72 21.14 -6.33 -9.56
N VAL A 73 20.46 -5.78 -8.56
CA VAL A 73 20.91 -5.75 -7.15
C VAL A 73 20.48 -7.01 -6.40
N SER A 74 19.29 -7.53 -6.71
CA SER A 74 18.79 -8.80 -6.18
C SER A 74 18.03 -9.57 -7.26
N GLU A 75 18.04 -10.90 -7.17
CA GLU A 75 17.26 -11.76 -8.05
C GLU A 75 15.76 -11.67 -7.74
N LEU A 76 14.91 -12.16 -8.66
CA LEU A 76 13.48 -12.28 -8.42
C LEU A 76 13.24 -13.36 -7.35
N SER A 77 12.84 -12.97 -6.14
CA SER A 77 12.60 -13.90 -5.04
C SER A 77 11.40 -13.48 -4.19
N GLY A 78 10.90 -14.42 -3.39
CA GLY A 78 9.80 -14.21 -2.44
C GLY A 78 10.27 -13.94 -1.00
N ASN A 79 11.59 -13.86 -0.78
CA ASN A 79 12.16 -13.72 0.56
C ASN A 79 12.63 -12.27 0.79
N PRO A 80 12.04 -11.54 1.76
CA PRO A 80 12.38 -10.15 2.02
C PRO A 80 13.89 -9.90 2.26
N ASN A 81 14.58 -10.85 2.90
CA ASN A 81 15.97 -10.70 3.28
C ASN A 81 16.92 -10.66 2.07
N ASP A 82 16.55 -11.34 0.98
CA ASP A 82 17.34 -11.37 -0.25
C ASP A 82 17.40 -9.99 -0.92
N HIS A 83 16.46 -9.09 -0.59
CA HIS A 83 16.42 -7.72 -1.09
C HIS A 83 16.91 -6.70 -0.05
N ILE A 84 16.53 -6.88 1.22
CA ILE A 84 16.93 -5.98 2.31
C ILE A 84 18.45 -6.02 2.52
N GLY A 85 19.09 -7.19 2.48
CA GLY A 85 20.53 -7.32 2.66
C GLY A 85 21.34 -6.52 1.62
N PRO A 86 21.11 -6.71 0.31
CA PRO A 86 21.72 -5.87 -0.73
C PRO A 86 21.43 -4.37 -0.56
N LEU A 87 20.19 -3.97 -0.27
CA LEU A 87 19.84 -2.55 -0.04
C LEU A 87 20.57 -1.95 1.18
N GLN A 88 20.81 -2.73 2.22
CA GLN A 88 21.61 -2.32 3.38
C GLN A 88 23.08 -2.13 2.99
N ARG A 89 23.65 -3.03 2.18
CA ARG A 89 25.02 -2.90 1.67
C ARG A 89 25.20 -1.67 0.79
N MET A 90 24.20 -1.34 -0.03
CA MET A 90 24.20 -0.10 -0.84
C MET A 90 24.18 1.18 0.01
N ARG A 91 23.65 1.10 1.24
CA ARG A 91 23.57 2.23 2.18
C ARG A 91 24.79 2.35 3.10
N ASP A 92 25.52 1.27 3.33
CA ASP A 92 26.65 1.24 4.27
C ASP A 92 27.90 1.83 3.63
N THR A 93 28.21 3.08 3.96
CA THR A 93 29.38 3.83 3.45
C THR A 93 30.72 3.23 3.87
N ARG A 94 30.73 2.30 4.84
CA ARG A 94 31.94 1.60 5.28
C ARG A 94 32.17 0.27 4.55
N HIS A 95 31.20 -0.16 3.74
CA HIS A 95 31.32 -1.40 3.00
C HIS A 95 32.42 -1.27 1.92
N PRO A 96 33.32 -2.25 1.75
CA PRO A 96 34.44 -2.15 0.80
C PRO A 96 34.01 -1.87 -0.65
N ASN A 97 32.81 -2.36 -1.02
CA ASN A 97 32.22 -2.18 -2.34
C ASN A 97 31.15 -1.08 -2.38
N TYR A 98 31.16 -0.15 -1.41
CA TYR A 98 30.25 1.00 -1.43
C TYR A 98 30.50 1.84 -2.68
N GLN A 99 29.42 2.28 -3.31
CA GLN A 99 29.44 3.09 -4.52
C GLN A 99 28.53 4.29 -4.32
N ASP A 100 29.12 5.49 -4.35
CA ASP A 100 28.34 6.72 -4.39
C ASP A 100 27.56 6.82 -5.71
N PRO A 101 26.34 7.39 -5.71
CA PRO A 101 25.59 7.64 -6.93
C PRO A 101 26.40 8.43 -7.96
N ARG A 102 26.42 7.95 -9.20
CA ARG A 102 27.25 8.50 -10.27
C ARG A 102 26.61 8.36 -11.64
N GLY A 103 26.94 9.30 -12.51
CA GLY A 103 26.53 9.30 -13.91
C GLY A 103 25.05 9.61 -14.04
N SER A 104 24.41 9.06 -15.07
CA SER A 104 23.01 9.34 -15.41
C SER A 104 22.16 8.06 -15.42
N PRO A 105 20.84 8.15 -15.21
CA PRO A 105 19.98 6.98 -15.28
C PRO A 105 19.62 6.65 -16.73
N SER A 106 19.41 5.36 -17.02
CA SER A 106 18.90 4.86 -18.31
C SER A 106 17.60 4.09 -18.12
N LEU A 107 16.49 4.73 -18.50
CA LEU A 107 15.15 4.13 -18.46
C LEU A 107 15.02 2.98 -19.46
N GLN A 108 15.62 3.10 -20.64
CA GLN A 108 15.59 2.04 -21.64
C GLN A 108 16.26 0.76 -21.12
N ASN A 109 17.49 0.86 -20.61
CA ASN A 109 18.22 -0.29 -20.07
C ASN A 109 17.47 -0.90 -18.88
N ALA A 110 16.88 -0.07 -18.02
CA ALA A 110 16.07 -0.54 -16.91
C ALA A 110 14.82 -1.31 -17.37
N LEU A 111 14.08 -0.78 -18.33
CA LEU A 111 12.88 -1.44 -18.87
C LEU A 111 13.23 -2.74 -19.61
N GLU A 112 14.33 -2.77 -20.36
CA GLU A 112 14.78 -3.98 -21.05
C GLU A 112 15.21 -5.08 -20.09
N GLN A 113 15.97 -4.75 -19.04
CA GLN A 113 16.34 -5.72 -18.01
C GLN A 113 15.15 -6.17 -17.18
N ALA A 114 14.24 -5.25 -16.81
CA ALA A 114 13.02 -5.60 -16.10
C ALA A 114 12.16 -6.56 -16.92
N ARG A 115 11.99 -6.30 -18.23
CA ARG A 115 11.27 -7.19 -19.16
C ARG A 115 11.93 -8.56 -19.26
N ALA A 116 13.26 -8.62 -19.31
CA ALA A 116 14.00 -9.88 -19.35
C ALA A 116 13.81 -10.68 -18.05
N ALA A 117 13.90 -10.03 -16.88
CA ALA A 117 13.66 -10.65 -15.58
C ALA A 117 12.23 -11.18 -15.44
N LEU A 118 11.25 -10.48 -16.01
CA LEU A 118 9.83 -10.84 -15.97
C LEU A 118 9.41 -11.82 -17.07
N TYR A 119 10.28 -12.17 -18.03
CA TYR A 119 9.89 -12.92 -19.23
C TYR A 119 9.36 -14.33 -18.91
N HIS A 120 10.03 -15.03 -17.99
CA HIS A 120 9.66 -16.39 -17.57
C HIS A 120 8.56 -16.42 -16.49
N THR A 121 8.08 -15.26 -16.05
CA THR A 121 7.00 -15.23 -15.06
C THR A 121 5.70 -15.77 -15.67
N PRO A 122 4.94 -16.58 -14.92
CA PRO A 122 3.68 -17.11 -15.40
C PRO A 122 2.70 -16.02 -15.83
N SER A 123 1.86 -16.31 -16.83
CA SER A 123 0.89 -15.36 -17.38
C SER A 123 -0.27 -15.00 -16.44
N HIS A 124 -0.51 -15.79 -15.39
CA HIS A 124 -1.55 -15.53 -14.39
C HIS A 124 -1.12 -14.50 -13.35
N GLY A 125 0.19 -14.23 -13.24
CA GLY A 125 0.72 -13.17 -12.39
C GLY A 125 0.74 -11.84 -13.12
N THR A 126 0.63 -10.75 -12.37
CA THR A 126 0.86 -9.41 -12.91
C THR A 126 2.35 -9.14 -13.02
N ARG A 127 2.75 -8.43 -14.09
CA ARG A 127 4.13 -8.03 -14.36
C ARG A 127 4.23 -6.53 -14.16
N GLU A 128 4.99 -6.11 -13.16
CA GLU A 128 5.01 -4.73 -12.70
C GLU A 128 6.44 -4.22 -12.57
N VAL A 129 6.65 -2.97 -12.96
CA VAL A 129 7.93 -2.26 -12.81
C VAL A 129 7.64 -0.95 -12.10
N ILE A 130 8.29 -0.73 -10.97
CA ILE A 130 8.18 0.49 -10.16
C ILE A 130 9.52 1.19 -10.23
N ILE A 131 9.56 2.39 -10.81
CA ILE A 131 10.80 3.16 -10.98
C ILE A 131 10.75 4.37 -10.06
N VAL A 132 11.73 4.48 -9.16
CA VAL A 132 11.96 5.69 -8.37
C VAL A 132 13.03 6.50 -9.08
N LEU A 133 12.64 7.63 -9.68
CA LEU A 133 13.49 8.46 -10.53
C LEU A 133 13.71 9.82 -9.87
N GLY A 134 14.96 10.15 -9.53
CA GLY A 134 15.31 11.46 -9.01
C GLY A 134 15.83 12.43 -10.06
N ALA A 135 16.48 11.92 -11.11
CA ALA A 135 16.95 12.76 -12.20
C ALA A 135 15.80 13.29 -13.07
N LEU A 136 15.98 14.51 -13.61
CA LEU A 136 15.08 15.12 -14.60
C LEU A 136 15.50 14.83 -16.04
N LEU A 137 16.34 13.82 -16.26
CA LEU A 137 16.80 13.37 -17.56
C LEU A 137 17.01 11.86 -17.54
N SER A 138 17.09 11.27 -18.72
CA SER A 138 17.58 9.90 -18.89
C SER A 138 18.49 9.85 -20.12
N LEU A 139 19.56 9.06 -20.04
CA LEU A 139 20.48 8.81 -21.14
C LEU A 139 20.30 7.38 -21.63
N ASP A 140 19.61 7.23 -22.75
CA ASP A 140 19.26 5.95 -23.34
C ASP A 140 20.00 5.73 -24.67
N PRO A 141 20.46 4.49 -24.97
CA PRO A 141 21.25 4.21 -26.17
C PRO A 141 20.44 4.27 -27.47
N GLY A 142 19.12 4.11 -27.42
CA GLY A 142 18.25 4.05 -28.60
C GLY A 142 16.90 4.70 -28.41
N ASP A 143 15.96 4.32 -29.28
CA ASP A 143 14.60 4.83 -29.28
C ASP A 143 13.75 4.12 -28.22
N ILE A 144 13.56 4.78 -27.08
CA ILE A 144 12.75 4.28 -25.95
C ILE A 144 11.30 3.98 -26.35
N PHE A 145 10.72 4.60 -27.38
CA PHE A 145 9.34 4.33 -27.78
C PHE A 145 9.14 2.90 -28.29
N LYS A 146 10.20 2.29 -28.87
CA LYS A 146 10.19 0.86 -29.24
C LYS A 146 10.19 -0.04 -28.01
N THR A 147 10.92 0.34 -26.97
CA THR A 147 10.95 -0.36 -25.68
C THR A 147 9.60 -0.26 -24.99
N ILE A 148 8.95 0.92 -25.01
CA ILE A 148 7.59 1.11 -24.49
C ILE A 148 6.60 0.20 -25.22
N ALA A 149 6.64 0.16 -26.57
CA ALA A 149 5.77 -0.73 -27.35
C ALA A 149 6.00 -2.21 -27.01
N SER A 150 7.26 -2.59 -26.74
CA SER A 150 7.62 -3.95 -26.30
C SER A 150 7.08 -4.27 -24.90
N CYS A 151 7.17 -3.32 -23.96
CA CYS A 151 6.57 -3.46 -22.62
C CYS A 151 5.06 -3.67 -22.70
N VAL A 152 4.36 -2.89 -23.52
CA VAL A 152 2.92 -3.04 -23.76
C VAL A 152 2.60 -4.42 -24.34
N LYS A 153 3.33 -4.86 -25.38
CA LYS A 153 3.16 -6.19 -25.98
C LYS A 153 3.37 -7.34 -24.99
N ASN A 154 4.26 -7.17 -24.02
CA ASN A 154 4.54 -8.17 -22.98
C ASN A 154 3.66 -8.04 -21.72
N ASN A 155 2.64 -7.16 -21.74
CA ASN A 155 1.74 -6.85 -20.62
C ASN A 155 2.50 -6.41 -19.35
N VAL A 156 3.58 -5.64 -19.52
CA VAL A 156 4.36 -5.06 -18.41
C VAL A 156 3.75 -3.71 -18.05
N ARG A 157 3.34 -3.57 -16.78
CA ARG A 157 2.81 -2.31 -16.23
C ARG A 157 3.94 -1.52 -15.59
N VAL A 158 4.05 -0.24 -15.88
CA VAL A 158 5.12 0.60 -15.34
C VAL A 158 4.52 1.74 -14.51
N ASN A 159 4.96 1.82 -13.26
CA ASN A 159 4.68 2.92 -12.35
C ASN A 159 5.99 3.69 -12.10
N ILE A 160 5.96 5.01 -12.23
CA ILE A 160 7.11 5.86 -12.00
C ILE A 160 6.77 6.84 -10.88
N ILE A 161 7.71 6.98 -9.94
CA ILE A 161 7.68 7.98 -8.88
C ILE A 161 8.85 8.92 -9.15
N GLY A 162 8.55 10.10 -9.69
CA GLY A 162 9.53 11.14 -9.97
C GLY A 162 9.80 12.02 -8.75
N MET A 163 10.95 12.70 -8.74
CA MET A 163 11.26 13.77 -7.78
C MET A 163 11.48 15.09 -8.52
N GLY A 164 11.12 16.21 -7.87
CA GLY A 164 11.34 17.56 -8.39
C GLY A 164 10.36 17.99 -9.50
N GLY A 165 10.13 17.17 -10.53
CA GLY A 165 9.32 17.56 -11.68
C GLY A 165 8.75 16.39 -12.49
N ARG A 166 7.83 16.72 -13.41
CA ARG A 166 7.22 15.76 -14.34
C ARG A 166 8.00 15.70 -15.65
N LEU A 167 8.41 14.50 -16.06
CA LEU A 167 8.99 14.26 -17.38
C LEU A 167 7.93 13.76 -18.36
N LYS A 168 7.88 14.35 -19.56
CA LYS A 168 6.93 13.97 -20.60
C LYS A 168 7.10 12.50 -21.02
N ILE A 169 8.34 12.01 -21.06
CA ILE A 169 8.60 10.61 -21.41
C ILE A 169 8.09 9.64 -20.33
N CYS A 170 8.25 9.97 -19.04
CA CYS A 170 7.71 9.17 -17.94
C CYS A 170 6.18 9.10 -17.97
N GLN A 171 5.51 10.22 -18.29
CA GLN A 171 4.06 10.24 -18.51
C GLN A 171 3.64 9.31 -19.65
N GLU A 172 4.37 9.35 -20.76
CA GLU A 172 4.07 8.49 -21.92
C GLU A 172 4.28 7.01 -21.59
N ILE A 173 5.36 6.66 -20.88
CA ILE A 173 5.62 5.31 -20.40
C ILE A 173 4.43 4.82 -19.56
N CYS A 174 4.11 5.53 -18.47
CA CYS A 174 3.04 5.15 -17.56
C CYS A 174 1.68 5.05 -18.26
N SER A 175 1.34 6.02 -19.10
CA SER A 175 0.07 6.01 -19.82
C SER A 175 -0.04 4.81 -20.76
N ARG A 176 0.97 4.55 -21.59
CA ARG A 176 0.91 3.45 -22.56
C ARG A 176 0.88 2.08 -21.88
N THR A 177 1.65 1.88 -20.81
CA THR A 177 1.72 0.59 -20.11
C THR A 177 0.52 0.30 -19.22
N ASN A 178 -0.35 1.29 -18.98
CA ASN A 178 -1.49 1.19 -18.07
C ASN A 178 -2.83 1.50 -18.76
N GLY A 179 -2.93 1.28 -20.07
CA GLY A 179 -4.19 1.41 -20.82
C GLY A 179 -4.70 2.85 -20.92
N GLY A 180 -3.79 3.82 -21.00
CA GLY A 180 -4.08 5.25 -21.12
C GLY A 180 -4.12 6.02 -19.80
N ASP A 181 -4.01 5.34 -18.65
CA ASP A 181 -4.13 5.97 -17.33
C ASP A 181 -2.94 6.89 -17.02
N GLN A 182 -3.20 8.20 -16.90
CA GLN A 182 -2.20 9.23 -16.62
C GLN A 182 -1.92 9.40 -15.12
N ASN A 183 -2.78 8.86 -14.24
CA ASN A 183 -2.66 9.06 -12.79
C ASN A 183 -1.63 8.14 -12.12
N VAL A 184 -0.98 7.28 -12.91
CA VAL A 184 0.02 6.33 -12.42
C VAL A 184 1.35 7.03 -12.15
N TYR A 185 1.68 8.12 -12.85
CA TYR A 185 2.92 8.86 -12.62
C TYR A 185 2.80 9.85 -11.46
N GLY A 186 3.38 9.48 -10.31
CA GLY A 186 3.46 10.31 -9.12
C GLY A 186 4.73 11.17 -9.10
N VAL A 187 4.64 12.39 -8.54
CA VAL A 187 5.82 13.22 -8.25
C VAL A 187 5.85 13.50 -6.75
N ALA A 188 6.93 13.06 -6.11
CA ALA A 188 7.16 13.30 -4.70
C ALA A 188 7.53 14.78 -4.48
N VAL A 189 6.83 15.41 -3.55
CA VAL A 189 7.06 16.81 -3.14
C VAL A 189 8.04 16.86 -1.97
N ASP A 190 7.92 15.91 -1.07
CA ASP A 190 8.80 15.73 0.08
C ASP A 190 9.09 14.24 0.31
N GLN A 191 9.95 13.96 1.31
CA GLN A 191 10.37 12.61 1.67
C GLN A 191 9.23 11.72 2.22
N LEU A 192 8.21 12.32 2.85
CA LEU A 192 7.07 11.56 3.39
C LEU A 192 6.09 11.21 2.26
N HIS A 193 5.86 12.15 1.34
CA HIS A 193 5.07 11.91 0.14
C HIS A 193 5.72 10.84 -0.76
N LEU A 194 7.05 10.82 -0.88
CA LEU A 194 7.75 9.71 -1.55
C LEU A 194 7.42 8.36 -0.89
N ARG A 195 7.49 8.29 0.44
CA ARG A 195 7.15 7.08 1.20
C ARG A 195 5.71 6.68 0.93
N ASP A 196 4.77 7.60 0.99
CA ASP A 196 3.35 7.32 0.80
C ASP A 196 3.04 6.86 -0.64
N LEU A 197 3.66 7.48 -1.65
CA LEU A 197 3.54 7.04 -3.04
C LEU A 197 4.10 5.63 -3.25
N LEU A 198 5.24 5.32 -2.62
CA LEU A 198 5.85 4.00 -2.69
C LEU A 198 5.02 2.95 -1.95
N LEU A 199 4.48 3.27 -0.77
CA LEU A 199 3.60 2.37 -0.04
C LEU A 199 2.25 2.18 -0.73
N ALA A 200 1.74 3.18 -1.44
CA ALA A 200 0.51 3.03 -2.23
C ALA A 200 0.63 1.93 -3.30
N THR A 201 1.83 1.63 -3.79
CA THR A 201 2.06 0.54 -4.76
C THR A 201 2.01 -0.86 -4.14
N THR A 202 1.95 -1.00 -2.81
CA THR A 202 1.77 -2.32 -2.16
C THR A 202 0.36 -2.85 -2.38
N THR A 203 -0.63 -1.98 -2.60
CA THR A 203 -1.99 -2.41 -2.92
C THR A 203 -2.03 -3.06 -4.31
N PRO A 204 -2.51 -4.30 -4.45
CA PRO A 204 -2.61 -4.98 -5.74
C PRO A 204 -3.43 -4.18 -6.74
N PRO A 205 -2.94 -4.00 -7.97
CA PRO A 205 -3.63 -3.19 -8.94
C PRO A 205 -4.91 -3.89 -9.43
N VAL A 206 -5.90 -3.07 -9.80
CA VAL A 206 -7.12 -3.55 -10.45
C VAL A 206 -6.78 -4.10 -11.84
N ILE A 207 -7.33 -5.27 -12.16
CA ILE A 207 -7.26 -5.85 -13.51
C ILE A 207 -8.41 -5.23 -14.31
N ARG A 208 -8.07 -4.33 -15.24
CA ARG A 208 -9.02 -3.79 -16.21
C ARG A 208 -9.15 -4.77 -17.37
N GLN A 209 -10.34 -5.32 -17.59
CA GLN A 209 -10.65 -6.08 -18.80
C GLN A 209 -10.64 -5.10 -19.98
N THR A 210 -9.53 -5.02 -20.70
CA THR A 210 -9.33 -4.04 -21.77
C THR A 210 -9.71 -4.56 -23.15
N THR A 211 -9.96 -5.86 -23.31
CA THR A 211 -10.47 -6.46 -24.54
C THR A 211 -11.45 -7.59 -24.23
N ALA A 212 -12.59 -7.62 -24.93
CA ALA A 212 -13.59 -8.69 -24.86
C ALA A 212 -13.05 -10.07 -25.28
N GLU A 213 -11.84 -10.12 -25.85
CA GLU A 213 -11.17 -11.32 -26.35
C GLU A 213 -10.14 -11.90 -25.37
N ALA A 214 -9.71 -11.15 -24.34
CA ALA A 214 -8.88 -11.66 -23.26
C ALA A 214 -9.76 -12.05 -22.06
N ALA A 215 -10.75 -12.91 -22.33
CA ALA A 215 -11.32 -13.75 -21.29
C ALA A 215 -10.20 -14.68 -20.82
N ASN A 216 -9.37 -14.23 -19.87
CA ASN A 216 -8.64 -15.15 -19.02
C ASN A 216 -9.66 -15.64 -17.99
N PRO A 217 -10.31 -16.80 -18.18
CA PRO A 217 -11.02 -17.44 -17.09
C PRO A 217 -10.00 -17.60 -15.96
N ALA A 218 -10.40 -17.33 -14.72
CA ALA A 218 -9.52 -17.41 -13.56
C ALA A 218 -8.56 -18.61 -13.67
N SER A 219 -7.29 -18.36 -13.95
CA SER A 219 -6.29 -19.40 -14.17
C SER A 219 -6.11 -20.16 -12.86
N LEU A 220 -6.59 -21.39 -12.80
CA LEU A 220 -6.46 -22.23 -11.62
C LEU A 220 -5.01 -22.68 -11.47
N LEU A 221 -4.32 -22.17 -10.45
CA LEU A 221 -2.96 -22.56 -10.12
C LEU A 221 -2.99 -23.68 -9.07
N LYS A 222 -2.31 -24.79 -9.36
CA LYS A 222 -2.05 -25.83 -8.35
C LYS A 222 -1.00 -25.32 -7.36
N MET A 223 -1.35 -25.28 -6.08
CA MET A 223 -0.45 -24.90 -4.99
C MET A 223 -0.25 -26.06 -4.02
N GLY A 224 0.90 -26.11 -3.35
CA GLY A 224 1.21 -27.06 -2.30
C GLY A 224 1.25 -26.40 -0.93
N PHE A 225 0.61 -27.02 0.06
CA PHE A 225 0.69 -26.63 1.48
C PHE A 225 1.61 -27.59 2.22
N PRO A 226 2.91 -27.28 2.34
CA PRO A 226 3.87 -28.19 2.94
C PRO A 226 3.78 -28.16 4.48
N SER A 227 4.07 -29.29 5.10
CA SER A 227 4.24 -29.37 6.56
C SER A 227 5.66 -28.96 6.95
N ARG A 228 5.80 -28.25 8.07
CA ARG A 228 7.10 -27.95 8.65
C ARG A 228 7.67 -29.22 9.29
N VAL A 229 8.94 -29.49 9.00
CA VAL A 229 9.69 -30.59 9.61
C VAL A 229 10.92 -30.06 10.32
N VAL A 230 11.24 -30.71 11.43
CA VAL A 230 12.47 -30.51 12.19
C VAL A 230 13.08 -31.89 12.37
N GLU A 231 14.35 -32.02 12.02
CA GLU A 231 15.10 -33.26 12.02
C GLU A 231 16.28 -33.13 13.00
N ASP A 232 16.58 -34.21 13.72
CA ASP A 232 17.67 -34.22 14.71
C ASP A 232 19.04 -34.06 14.04
N ASN A 233 19.21 -34.67 12.87
CA ASN A 233 20.40 -34.58 12.05
C ASN A 233 20.19 -33.55 10.92
N PRO A 234 21.22 -32.75 10.59
CA PRO A 234 21.09 -31.80 9.50
C PRO A 234 21.03 -32.53 8.15
N THR A 235 20.01 -32.23 7.35
CA THR A 235 19.86 -32.75 5.98
C THR A 235 19.95 -31.63 4.95
N ILE A 236 20.18 -31.97 3.69
CA ILE A 236 20.41 -30.99 2.63
C ILE A 236 19.12 -30.28 2.23
N CYS A 237 19.16 -28.96 2.13
CA CYS A 237 18.09 -28.17 1.52
C CYS A 237 18.21 -28.19 -0.01
N ALA A 238 17.12 -28.56 -0.71
CA ALA A 238 17.08 -28.61 -2.17
C ALA A 238 17.22 -27.24 -2.85
N CYS A 239 16.99 -26.13 -2.13
CA CYS A 239 17.12 -24.78 -2.69
C CYS A 239 18.57 -24.35 -2.86
N HIS A 240 19.44 -24.67 -1.89
CA HIS A 240 20.79 -24.09 -1.79
C HIS A 240 21.90 -25.14 -1.64
N GLY A 241 21.57 -26.41 -1.42
CA GLY A 241 22.55 -27.44 -1.10
C GLY A 241 23.13 -27.33 0.32
N ILE A 242 22.58 -26.44 1.17
CA ILE A 242 23.06 -26.18 2.52
C ILE A 242 22.39 -27.14 3.51
N LEU A 243 23.18 -27.65 4.46
CA LEU A 243 22.70 -28.47 5.56
C LEU A 243 21.85 -27.65 6.53
N THR A 244 20.58 -28.04 6.70
CA THR A 244 19.64 -27.42 7.65
C THR A 244 18.99 -28.49 8.52
N ARG A 245 18.74 -28.18 9.79
CA ARG A 245 17.98 -29.06 10.72
C ARG A 245 16.47 -28.95 10.58
N GLY A 246 15.98 -27.97 9.84
CA GLY A 246 14.55 -27.75 9.64
C GLY A 246 14.25 -27.27 8.24
N GLY A 247 12.99 -27.39 7.86
CA GLY A 247 12.49 -26.95 6.56
C GLY A 247 11.04 -27.33 6.36
N TYR A 248 10.63 -27.31 5.10
CA TYR A 248 9.30 -27.67 4.66
C TYR A 248 9.40 -28.75 3.59
N LEU A 249 8.59 -29.79 3.69
CA LEU A 249 8.56 -30.87 2.69
C LEU A 249 7.54 -30.56 1.61
N CYS A 250 7.97 -30.56 0.35
CA CYS A 250 7.07 -30.41 -0.78
C CYS A 250 5.97 -31.49 -0.75
N SER A 251 4.70 -31.08 -0.78
CA SER A 251 3.56 -32.00 -0.74
C SER A 251 3.49 -32.96 -1.95
N GLN A 252 4.21 -32.68 -3.04
CA GLN A 252 4.19 -33.50 -4.25
C GLN A 252 5.44 -34.38 -4.41
N CYS A 253 6.65 -33.84 -4.25
CA CYS A 253 7.89 -34.58 -4.47
C CYS A 253 8.71 -34.84 -3.20
N GLN A 254 8.25 -34.38 -2.04
CA GLN A 254 8.94 -34.49 -0.74
C GLN A 254 10.31 -33.81 -0.67
N ALA A 255 10.71 -33.02 -1.68
CA ALA A 255 11.92 -32.21 -1.61
C ALA A 255 11.84 -31.19 -0.46
N LYS A 256 12.92 -31.11 0.34
CA LYS A 256 13.01 -30.19 1.49
C LYS A 256 13.44 -28.80 1.06
N VAL A 257 12.61 -27.80 1.34
CA VAL A 257 12.89 -26.36 1.11
C VAL A 257 13.09 -25.63 2.44
N CYS A 258 13.89 -24.56 2.44
CA CYS A 258 14.28 -23.86 3.67
C CYS A 258 13.25 -22.80 4.12
N SER A 259 12.58 -22.13 3.18
CA SER A 259 11.65 -21.04 3.44
C SER A 259 10.46 -21.11 2.49
N LEU A 260 9.38 -20.43 2.88
CA LEU A 260 8.17 -20.24 2.10
C LEU A 260 7.87 -18.75 2.08
N PRO A 261 7.21 -18.24 1.05
CA PRO A 261 6.74 -18.96 -0.14
C PRO A 261 7.86 -19.17 -1.17
N THR A 262 7.85 -20.31 -1.86
CA THR A 262 8.84 -20.60 -2.91
C THR A 262 8.33 -21.61 -3.92
N GLY A 263 8.88 -21.60 -5.14
CA GLY A 263 8.69 -22.68 -6.09
C GLY A 263 9.56 -23.87 -5.70
N CYS A 264 9.00 -25.07 -5.69
CA CYS A 264 9.77 -26.28 -5.42
C CYS A 264 10.85 -26.49 -6.50
N PRO A 265 12.15 -26.55 -6.16
CA PRO A 265 13.21 -26.70 -7.16
C PRO A 265 13.16 -28.02 -7.94
N SER A 266 12.51 -29.05 -7.38
CA SER A 266 12.44 -30.38 -7.99
C SER A 266 11.24 -30.55 -8.92
N CYS A 267 10.04 -30.11 -8.52
CA CYS A 267 8.82 -30.33 -9.30
C CYS A 267 8.14 -29.05 -9.82
N GLY A 268 8.65 -27.86 -9.48
CA GLY A 268 8.08 -26.57 -9.89
C GLY A 268 6.78 -26.17 -9.19
N LEU A 269 6.23 -27.01 -8.29
CA LEU A 269 5.01 -26.68 -7.55
C LEU A 269 5.23 -25.47 -6.64
N THR A 270 4.32 -24.50 -6.68
CA THR A 270 4.37 -23.33 -5.78
C THR A 270 3.97 -23.74 -4.37
N LEU A 271 4.88 -23.59 -3.42
CA LEU A 271 4.71 -23.97 -2.02
C LEU A 271 4.42 -22.74 -1.17
N ILE A 272 3.28 -22.75 -0.46
CA ILE A 272 2.81 -21.66 0.38
C ILE A 272 2.15 -22.17 1.67
N LEU A 273 2.02 -21.31 2.67
CA LEU A 273 1.19 -21.57 3.84
C LEU A 273 -0.20 -20.96 3.65
N SER A 274 -1.19 -21.53 4.33
CA SER A 274 -2.55 -20.97 4.37
C SER A 274 -2.56 -19.53 4.91
N THR A 275 -1.65 -19.20 5.84
CA THR A 275 -1.46 -17.86 6.39
C THR A 275 -1.05 -16.83 5.33
N HIS A 276 -0.29 -17.22 4.30
CA HIS A 276 0.08 -16.32 3.21
C HIS A 276 -1.13 -15.92 2.38
N LEU A 277 -2.02 -16.87 2.08
CA LEU A 277 -3.27 -16.54 1.40
C LEU A 277 -4.15 -15.66 2.28
N ALA A 278 -4.35 -16.06 3.54
CA ALA A 278 -5.17 -15.34 4.52
C ALA A 278 -4.82 -13.85 4.59
N ARG A 279 -3.52 -13.55 4.56
CA ARG A 279 -3.04 -12.17 4.64
C ARG A 279 -3.40 -11.32 3.42
N SER A 280 -3.58 -11.91 2.23
CA SER A 280 -3.97 -11.18 1.02
C SER A 280 -5.48 -10.94 0.90
N TYR A 281 -6.33 -11.54 1.77
CA TYR A 281 -7.79 -11.46 1.66
C TYR A 281 -8.35 -10.06 1.85
N HIS A 282 -7.70 -9.22 2.65
CA HIS A 282 -8.19 -7.86 2.92
C HIS A 282 -8.23 -6.98 1.66
N HIS A 283 -7.43 -7.31 0.62
CA HIS A 283 -7.51 -6.65 -0.68
C HIS A 283 -8.72 -7.10 -1.51
N LEU A 284 -9.23 -8.32 -1.29
CA LEU A 284 -10.37 -8.89 -2.00
C LEU A 284 -11.70 -8.44 -1.37
N PHE A 285 -11.73 -8.35 -0.04
CA PHE A 285 -12.89 -7.96 0.74
C PHE A 285 -12.53 -6.79 1.67
N PRO A 286 -12.38 -5.57 1.12
CA PRO A 286 -12.05 -4.41 1.95
C PRO A 286 -13.18 -4.13 2.94
N LEU A 287 -12.80 -3.65 4.13
CA LEU A 287 -13.75 -3.20 5.13
C LEU A 287 -14.51 -1.97 4.61
N GLN A 288 -15.86 -2.01 4.67
CA GLN A 288 -16.69 -0.89 4.27
C GLN A 288 -16.47 0.31 5.20
N ASN A 289 -16.33 1.51 4.60
CA ASN A 289 -16.14 2.74 5.35
C ASN A 289 -17.32 2.97 6.31
N TRP A 290 -17.04 3.16 7.59
CA TRP A 290 -18.08 3.47 8.58
C TRP A 290 -18.65 4.86 8.36
N THR A 291 -19.96 5.03 8.51
CA THR A 291 -20.65 6.30 8.29
C THR A 291 -20.58 7.22 9.50
N GLU A 292 -20.62 8.53 9.28
CA GLU A 292 -20.64 9.50 10.38
C GLU A 292 -22.03 9.52 11.01
N VAL A 293 -22.05 9.41 12.33
CA VAL A 293 -23.30 9.36 13.10
C VAL A 293 -23.73 10.77 13.47
N THR A 294 -24.95 11.14 13.09
CA THR A 294 -25.56 12.39 13.54
C THR A 294 -26.01 12.30 15.00
N TRP A 295 -26.23 13.44 15.65
CA TRP A 295 -26.78 13.45 17.01
C TRP A 295 -28.16 12.78 17.11
N GLU A 296 -28.96 12.78 16.05
CA GLU A 296 -30.24 12.09 15.98
C GLU A 296 -30.08 10.57 16.02
N ARG A 297 -29.18 10.05 15.18
CA ARG A 297 -28.87 8.62 15.15
C ARG A 297 -28.22 8.15 16.46
N ALA A 298 -27.36 8.98 17.05
CA ALA A 298 -26.77 8.72 18.36
C ALA A 298 -27.83 8.59 19.47
N ARG A 299 -28.91 9.40 19.44
CA ARG A 299 -30.04 9.28 20.39
C ARG A 299 -30.84 8.00 20.19
N GLN A 300 -31.06 7.59 18.95
CA GLN A 300 -31.83 6.38 18.64
C GLN A 300 -31.13 5.11 19.15
N VAL A 301 -29.82 5.00 18.92
CA VAL A 301 -29.04 3.83 19.33
C VAL A 301 -28.67 3.90 20.82
N GLY A 302 -28.51 5.10 21.38
CA GLY A 302 -28.23 5.29 22.79
C GLY A 302 -26.82 4.86 23.22
N SER A 303 -25.86 4.80 22.30
CA SER A 303 -24.51 4.33 22.61
C SER A 303 -23.75 5.30 23.52
N SER A 304 -23.34 4.82 24.69
CA SER A 304 -22.53 5.55 25.67
C SER A 304 -21.03 5.42 25.44
N GLU A 305 -20.57 4.30 24.88
CA GLU A 305 -19.16 3.96 24.72
C GLU A 305 -18.87 3.30 23.36
N CYS A 306 -17.62 3.41 22.91
CA CYS A 306 -17.14 2.74 21.71
C CYS A 306 -17.22 1.22 21.87
N ARG A 307 -17.83 0.52 20.90
CA ARG A 307 -18.00 -0.93 20.97
C ARG A 307 -16.70 -1.72 21.02
N ALA A 308 -15.60 -1.17 20.47
CA ALA A 308 -14.32 -1.87 20.41
C ALA A 308 -13.40 -1.59 21.61
N CYS A 309 -13.18 -0.30 21.95
CA CYS A 309 -12.23 0.09 22.99
C CYS A 309 -12.88 0.56 24.30
N LEU A 310 -14.22 0.58 24.38
CA LEU A 310 -14.99 1.05 25.53
C LEU A 310 -14.70 2.51 25.95
N THR A 311 -14.06 3.29 25.07
CA THR A 311 -13.84 4.71 25.32
C THR A 311 -15.20 5.43 25.36
N PRO A 312 -15.49 6.20 26.42
CA PRO A 312 -16.79 6.87 26.56
C PRO A 312 -16.94 7.93 25.47
N PHE A 313 -18.13 7.97 24.87
CA PHE A 313 -18.47 8.99 23.90
C PHE A 313 -18.93 10.29 24.58
N PRO A 314 -18.86 11.43 23.88
CA PRO A 314 -19.46 12.67 24.36
C PRO A 314 -20.94 12.49 24.67
N SER A 315 -21.39 13.13 25.77
CA SER A 315 -22.78 13.09 26.20
C SER A 315 -23.70 13.71 25.14
N ILE A 316 -24.87 13.11 24.96
CA ILE A 316 -25.79 13.51 23.91
C ILE A 316 -26.47 14.84 24.31
N PRO A 317 -26.36 15.92 23.49
CA PRO A 317 -27.01 17.18 23.79
C PRO A 317 -28.53 17.02 23.87
N SER A 318 -29.16 17.68 24.84
CA SER A 318 -30.61 17.76 24.92
C SER A 318 -31.18 18.44 23.67
N ALA A 319 -32.31 17.94 23.17
CA ALA A 319 -32.93 18.41 21.93
C ALA A 319 -33.13 19.94 21.88
N ALA A 320 -33.43 20.55 23.04
CA ALA A 320 -33.61 22.00 23.20
C ALA A 320 -32.32 22.82 22.97
N ARG A 321 -31.13 22.27 23.25
CA ARG A 321 -29.84 22.96 23.02
C ARG A 321 -29.34 22.79 21.59
N TYR A 322 -29.70 21.70 20.91
CA TYR A 322 -29.28 21.42 19.55
C TYR A 322 -30.00 22.29 18.51
N ALA A 323 -31.32 22.48 18.67
CA ALA A 323 -32.12 23.32 17.77
C ALA A 323 -31.67 24.80 17.76
N LYS A 324 -31.13 25.31 18.88
CA LYS A 324 -30.63 26.70 18.97
C LYS A 324 -29.34 26.98 18.20
N LYS A 325 -28.54 25.96 17.82
CA LYS A 325 -27.28 26.16 17.06
C LYS A 325 -27.43 25.96 15.55
N GLY A 326 -28.50 25.29 15.09
CA GLY A 326 -28.76 25.05 13.66
C GLY A 326 -29.47 26.19 12.94
N GLY A 327 -30.06 27.15 13.66
CA GLY A 327 -30.87 28.24 13.08
C GLY A 327 -30.09 29.45 12.56
N ASP A 328 -28.84 29.67 13.02
CA ASP A 328 -28.12 30.92 12.74
C ASP A 328 -27.30 30.92 11.43
N LYS A 329 -27.30 29.84 10.66
CA LYS A 329 -26.55 29.76 9.37
C LYS A 329 -27.41 30.00 8.11
N ALA A 330 -28.72 30.23 8.24
CA ALA A 330 -29.64 30.33 7.10
C ALA A 330 -30.17 31.74 6.79
N ALA A 331 -29.79 32.78 7.53
CA ALA A 331 -30.39 34.11 7.41
C ALA A 331 -29.36 35.25 7.38
N THR A 332 -28.44 35.26 6.40
CA THR A 332 -27.71 36.48 6.00
C THR A 332 -27.18 36.32 4.57
N ALA A 333 -28.11 36.20 3.62
CA ALA A 333 -27.77 36.26 2.20
C ALA A 333 -28.85 37.02 1.44
N THR A 334 -29.04 38.31 1.76
CA THR A 334 -29.61 39.30 0.83
C THR A 334 -29.44 40.71 1.38
N ALA A 335 -29.07 41.61 0.48
CA ALA A 335 -29.29 43.06 0.49
C ALA A 335 -28.12 43.98 0.91
N ASN A 336 -27.60 44.64 -0.14
CA ASN A 336 -27.16 46.03 -0.25
C ASN A 336 -25.81 46.38 0.39
N GLY A 337 -24.91 47.11 -0.25
CA GLY A 337 -25.08 48.10 -1.33
C GLY A 337 -24.27 49.33 -0.92
N GLU A 338 -23.24 49.63 -1.71
CA GLU A 338 -22.50 50.90 -1.87
C GLU A 338 -22.59 51.96 -0.75
N ARG A 339 -21.43 52.35 -0.20
CA ARG A 339 -20.98 53.77 -0.21
C ARG A 339 -19.54 53.95 0.27
N ASN A 340 -18.99 55.03 -0.25
CA ASN A 340 -17.58 55.38 -0.43
C ASN A 340 -17.09 56.36 0.67
N GLY A 341 -15.76 56.41 0.87
CA GLY A 341 -15.02 57.52 1.51
C GLY A 341 -14.80 57.39 3.03
N GLY A 342 -13.63 57.61 3.63
CA GLY A 342 -12.31 58.01 3.15
C GLY A 342 -11.50 58.52 4.35
N SER A 343 -10.18 58.29 4.32
CA SER A 343 -9.08 59.06 4.99
C SER A 343 -9.06 59.11 6.54
N SER A 344 -7.96 59.16 7.29
CA SER A 344 -6.50 58.96 7.14
C SER A 344 -5.85 59.35 8.47
N ALA A 345 -4.65 58.82 8.76
CA ALA A 345 -3.64 59.27 9.76
C ALA A 345 -3.92 58.99 11.25
N ALA A 346 -2.96 58.80 12.17
CA ALA A 346 -1.52 58.44 12.19
C ALA A 346 -1.12 58.36 13.70
N GLY A 347 -0.03 57.66 14.02
CA GLY A 347 0.75 57.80 15.29
C GLY A 347 0.41 56.79 16.41
N GLN A 348 1.21 55.76 16.68
CA GLN A 348 2.53 55.69 17.36
C GLN A 348 2.45 55.28 18.85
N ASN A 349 2.97 54.07 19.11
CA ASN A 349 3.77 53.56 20.24
C ASN A 349 3.40 53.84 21.71
N GLY A 350 3.31 52.75 22.49
CA GLY A 350 3.44 52.75 23.95
C GLY A 350 3.35 51.34 24.55
N THR A 351 4.49 50.70 24.78
CA THR A 351 4.64 49.40 25.47
C THR A 351 4.50 49.54 27.00
N THR A 352 3.78 48.63 27.68
CA THR A 352 4.28 47.83 28.83
C THR A 352 3.21 46.89 29.44
N HIS A 353 3.61 45.62 29.56
CA HIS A 353 3.20 44.49 30.43
C HIS A 353 1.91 44.51 31.29
N ARG A 354 1.04 43.49 31.10
CA ARG A 354 0.83 42.35 32.05
C ARG A 354 -0.20 41.32 31.54
N GLU A 355 0.14 40.05 31.77
CA GLU A 355 -0.72 38.86 32.00
C GLU A 355 -1.83 38.47 31.01
N GLY A 356 -1.78 37.21 30.54
CA GLY A 356 -2.93 36.53 29.93
C GLY A 356 -2.54 35.52 28.86
N ARG A 357 -2.38 34.26 29.27
CA ARG A 357 -2.20 33.09 28.40
C ARG A 357 -3.32 33.03 27.34
N PRO A 358 -3.06 33.17 26.03
CA PRO A 358 -4.11 33.05 25.03
C PRO A 358 -4.39 31.57 24.77
N GLN A 359 -5.60 31.15 25.15
CA GLN A 359 -6.20 29.88 24.78
C GLN A 359 -6.32 29.86 23.25
N GLN A 360 -5.48 29.04 22.62
CA GLN A 360 -5.39 28.96 21.17
C GLN A 360 -6.68 28.33 20.63
N LYS A 361 -7.50 29.19 20.03
CA LYS A 361 -8.72 28.88 19.29
C LYS A 361 -8.32 27.95 18.15
N THR A 362 -8.60 26.65 18.28
CA THR A 362 -8.33 25.67 17.23
C THR A 362 -9.20 26.01 16.03
N THR A 363 -8.52 26.34 14.93
CA THR A 363 -9.06 26.52 13.59
C THR A 363 -9.81 25.26 13.17
N GLU A 364 -11.05 25.43 12.73
CA GLU A 364 -11.95 24.39 12.24
C GLU A 364 -11.29 23.62 11.07
N GLY A 365 -10.88 22.38 11.35
CA GLY A 365 -10.57 21.39 10.34
C GLY A 365 -11.86 20.69 9.91
N ALA A 366 -12.10 20.61 8.60
CA ALA A 366 -13.10 19.72 8.04
C ALA A 366 -12.80 18.26 8.43
N GLY A 367 -13.80 17.52 8.92
CA GLY A 367 -13.80 16.04 8.83
C GLY A 367 -13.85 15.21 10.12
N ALA A 368 -14.38 15.72 11.24
CA ALA A 368 -14.72 14.90 12.41
C ALA A 368 -16.24 14.81 12.57
N SER A 369 -16.76 13.59 12.80
CA SER A 369 -18.18 13.35 13.12
C SER A 369 -18.66 14.30 14.22
N GLU A 370 -19.81 14.96 14.03
CA GLU A 370 -20.37 15.91 14.99
C GLU A 370 -20.63 15.28 16.38
N SER A 371 -20.85 13.97 16.41
CA SER A 371 -21.10 13.19 17.62
C SER A 371 -19.87 12.38 18.07
N SER A 372 -18.74 12.49 17.37
CA SER A 372 -17.53 11.69 17.54
C SER A 372 -17.75 10.17 17.43
N ARG A 373 -18.85 9.75 16.78
CA ARG A 373 -19.24 8.35 16.55
C ARG A 373 -19.23 8.03 15.05
N TYR A 374 -18.79 6.82 14.74
CA TYR A 374 -18.81 6.23 13.40
C TYR A 374 -19.57 4.90 13.44
N GLU A 375 -20.50 4.69 12.52
CA GLU A 375 -21.38 3.52 12.50
C GLU A 375 -20.97 2.55 11.39
N CYS A 376 -20.84 1.27 11.74
CA CYS A 376 -20.74 0.21 10.75
C CYS A 376 -22.15 -0.17 10.28
N GLU A 377 -22.43 0.01 8.99
CA GLU A 377 -23.77 -0.24 8.41
C GLU A 377 -24.22 -1.70 8.51
N SER A 378 -23.29 -2.66 8.54
CA SER A 378 -23.62 -4.09 8.64
C SER A 378 -24.01 -4.52 10.06
N CYS A 379 -23.37 -3.94 11.09
CA CYS A 379 -23.67 -4.31 12.48
C CYS A 379 -24.48 -3.30 13.28
N GLY A 380 -24.56 -2.05 12.81
CA GLY A 380 -25.21 -0.93 13.50
C GLY A 380 -24.45 -0.45 14.76
N ASN A 381 -23.25 -0.97 15.01
CA ASN A 381 -22.47 -0.58 16.19
C ASN A 381 -21.71 0.73 15.95
N HIS A 382 -21.53 1.50 17.03
CA HIS A 382 -20.80 2.77 17.02
C HIS A 382 -19.35 2.60 17.53
N PHE A 383 -18.44 3.27 16.84
CA PHE A 383 -17.00 3.25 17.11
C PHE A 383 -16.42 4.68 17.19
N CYS A 384 -15.30 4.84 17.90
CA CYS A 384 -14.54 6.10 17.92
C CYS A 384 -13.62 6.22 16.69
N VAL A 385 -13.06 7.42 16.48
CA VAL A 385 -12.14 7.69 15.35
C VAL A 385 -10.88 6.82 15.37
N ASP A 386 -10.33 6.54 16.55
CA ASP A 386 -9.11 5.73 16.65
C ASP A 386 -9.39 4.27 16.28
N CYS A 387 -10.54 3.74 16.69
CA CYS A 387 -10.98 2.42 16.26
C CYS A 387 -11.33 2.38 14.77
N ASP A 388 -11.88 3.45 14.20
CA ASP A 388 -12.13 3.58 12.76
C ASP A 388 -10.80 3.43 11.98
N VAL A 389 -9.79 4.24 12.33
CA VAL A 389 -8.46 4.17 11.69
C VAL A 389 -7.82 2.79 11.88
N TYR A 390 -7.79 2.28 13.12
CA TYR A 390 -7.16 1.01 13.42
C TYR A 390 -7.82 -0.18 12.70
N CYS A 391 -9.15 -0.18 12.57
CA CYS A 391 -9.86 -1.24 11.86
C CYS A 391 -9.65 -1.17 10.35
N HIS A 392 -9.48 0.02 9.77
CA HIS A 392 -9.28 0.17 8.33
C HIS A 392 -7.81 0.08 7.86
N GLU A 393 -6.83 0.26 8.76
CA GLU A 393 -5.40 0.18 8.41
C GLU A 393 -4.70 -1.11 8.88
N ILE A 394 -5.13 -1.67 10.01
CA ILE A 394 -4.40 -2.79 10.66
C ILE A 394 -5.23 -4.06 10.65
N VAL A 395 -6.44 -4.01 11.23
CA VAL A 395 -7.25 -5.23 11.46
C VAL A 395 -8.01 -5.66 10.21
N HIS A 396 -8.37 -4.71 9.35
CA HIS A 396 -9.17 -4.89 8.13
C HIS A 396 -10.52 -5.60 8.35
N ASN A 397 -11.02 -5.62 9.59
CA ASN A 397 -12.28 -6.25 9.96
C ASN A 397 -13.02 -5.40 10.99
N CYS A 398 -14.35 -5.47 10.99
CA CYS A 398 -15.18 -4.82 12.00
C CYS A 398 -15.35 -5.73 13.23
N PRO A 399 -14.88 -5.34 14.43
CA PRO A 399 -15.05 -6.13 15.65
C PRO A 399 -16.53 -6.38 15.98
N GLY A 400 -17.40 -5.42 15.67
CA GLY A 400 -18.84 -5.55 15.87
C GLY A 400 -19.46 -6.67 15.02
N CYS A 401 -19.06 -6.82 13.77
CA CYS A 401 -19.52 -7.90 12.90
C CYS A 401 -19.00 -9.26 13.37
N LEU A 402 -17.73 -9.34 13.78
CA LEU A 402 -17.12 -10.57 14.29
C LEU A 402 -17.73 -11.03 15.63
N SER A 403 -18.23 -10.09 16.44
CA SER A 403 -18.86 -10.39 17.72
C SER A 403 -20.29 -10.92 17.62
N LYS A 404 -20.92 -10.85 16.43
CA LYS A 404 -22.27 -11.40 16.24
C LYS A 404 -22.15 -12.92 16.13
N VAL A 405 -22.50 -13.62 17.20
CA VAL A 405 -22.76 -15.07 17.14
C VAL A 405 -23.91 -15.26 16.15
N LEU A 406 -23.67 -16.03 15.07
CA LEU A 406 -24.75 -16.46 14.20
C LEU A 406 -25.75 -17.24 15.06
N PRO A 407 -27.04 -16.89 15.08
CA PRO A 407 -28.03 -17.67 15.81
C PRO A 407 -28.09 -19.07 15.17
N GLY A 408 -27.45 -20.06 15.82
CA GLY A 408 -27.39 -21.44 15.32
C GLY A 408 -26.27 -22.33 15.86
N ASP A 409 -25.24 -21.80 16.53
CA ASP A 409 -24.15 -22.63 17.09
C ASP A 409 -24.33 -22.83 18.61
N ASP A 410 -25.40 -23.54 18.99
CA ASP A 410 -25.51 -24.15 20.31
C ASP A 410 -24.73 -25.47 20.28
N GLY A 411 -23.64 -25.51 21.03
CA GLY A 411 -22.61 -26.54 20.96
C GLY A 411 -23.10 -27.98 21.10
N VAL A 412 -22.65 -28.83 20.17
CA VAL A 412 -22.49 -30.27 20.39
C VAL A 412 -21.11 -30.67 19.90
N GLY A 413 -20.30 -31.19 20.83
CA GLY A 413 -18.99 -31.75 20.52
C GLY A 413 -19.08 -33.06 19.75
N GLY A 414 -18.12 -33.26 18.85
CA GLY A 414 -17.65 -34.57 18.39
C GLY A 414 -18.36 -35.16 17.17
N GLY A 415 -17.62 -35.31 16.07
CA GLY A 415 -17.94 -36.22 14.97
C GLY A 415 -17.85 -35.56 13.60
N GLY A 416 -16.88 -35.97 12.79
CA GLY A 416 -16.63 -35.41 11.46
C GLY A 416 -17.79 -35.57 10.49
N GLY A 417 -18.00 -34.54 9.67
CA GLY A 417 -18.95 -34.54 8.56
C GLY A 417 -19.00 -33.18 7.89
N VAL A 418 -18.35 -33.09 6.72
CA VAL A 418 -18.57 -32.14 5.61
C VAL A 418 -19.02 -30.73 6.00
N VAL A 419 -18.06 -29.81 6.09
CA VAL A 419 -18.32 -28.37 6.06
C VAL A 419 -18.58 -27.94 4.62
N ASP A 420 -19.86 -27.89 4.25
CA ASP A 420 -20.29 -27.07 3.11
C ASP A 420 -20.08 -25.59 3.47
N GLY A 421 -19.24 -24.92 2.69
CA GLY A 421 -18.91 -23.51 2.85
C GLY A 421 -20.10 -22.63 2.58
N VAL A 422 -20.88 -22.32 3.62
CA VAL A 422 -21.85 -21.23 3.61
C VAL A 422 -21.14 -19.96 4.10
N ALA A 423 -21.13 -18.98 3.22
CA ALA A 423 -20.51 -17.69 3.34
C ALA A 423 -20.85 -16.96 4.66
N ALA A 424 -19.84 -16.73 5.49
CA ALA A 424 -19.82 -15.55 6.36
C ALA A 424 -19.39 -14.35 5.50
N SER A 425 -20.35 -13.81 4.75
CA SER A 425 -20.22 -12.57 4.02
C SER A 425 -19.97 -11.42 5.00
N ASN A 426 -18.83 -10.76 4.88
CA ASN A 426 -18.78 -9.32 5.12
C ASN A 426 -19.83 -8.70 4.19
N GLY A 427 -20.98 -8.34 4.77
CA GLY A 427 -22.11 -7.58 4.19
C GLY A 427 -22.29 -7.60 2.67
N ALA A 428 -23.38 -8.22 2.21
CA ALA A 428 -23.87 -8.14 0.84
C ALA A 428 -23.91 -6.72 0.26
#